data_AF-A0A0R3QZC6-F1
#
_entry.id   AF-A0A0R3QZC6-F1
#
_cell.length_a   1.000
_cell.length_b   1.000
_cell.length_c   1.000
_cell.angle_alpha   90.00
_cell.angle_beta   90.00
_cell.angle_gamma   90.00
#
_symmetry.space_group_name_H-M   'P 1'
#
loop_
_entity.id
_entity.type
_entity.pdbx_description
1 polymer ?
#
loop_
_entity_poly.entity_id
_entity_poly.type
_entity_poly.pdbx_seq_one_letter_code
_entity_poly.pdbx_strand_id
1 'polypeptide(L)'
;MGNSGSKINFRKAVVELTTKKSKVEEDAFWEELCASNINSAADIFSLITADDVRSLRDNSPSNLAALCYKTVDQITTACNSPSAISSTKVLNCIRLLTRVCPYLFEDSDWKCFFWSLPSAEENEQFPHQPLAYTLISALTDLLFCPEFTVSSLRNHPGGSDDLSTIDSCEYIWEAGVGFATKPPQVAEHDQRRTEILKLLLTCFSEVIYVSISGVI
;
A
#
# COMPACT_ATOMS: atom_id res chain seq x y z
N MET A 1 -24.55 -7.36 9.74
CA MET A 1 -25.30 -7.04 8.50
C MET A 1 -24.67 -5.89 7.69
N GLY A 2 -23.36 -5.58 7.81
CA GLY A 2 -22.76 -4.36 7.20
C GLY A 2 -21.89 -4.54 5.95
N ASN A 3 -21.44 -5.77 5.62
CA ASN A 3 -20.40 -5.96 4.59
C ASN A 3 -20.93 -5.78 3.15
N SER A 4 -22.18 -6.20 2.86
CA SER A 4 -22.74 -6.13 1.51
C SER A 4 -22.91 -4.69 1.01
N GLY A 5 -23.29 -3.75 1.90
CA GLY A 5 -23.41 -2.33 1.56
C GLY A 5 -22.05 -1.70 1.24
N SER A 6 -21.02 -2.01 2.04
CA SER A 6 -19.65 -1.54 1.80
C SER A 6 -19.08 -2.03 0.47
N LYS A 7 -19.31 -3.31 0.10
CA LYS A 7 -18.87 -3.84 -1.21
C LYS A 7 -19.53 -3.13 -2.38
N ILE A 8 -20.82 -2.81 -2.29
CA ILE A 8 -21.55 -2.07 -3.33
C ILE A 8 -21.00 -0.65 -3.48
N ASN A 9 -20.78 0.06 -2.37
CA ASN A 9 -20.24 1.42 -2.40
C ASN A 9 -18.81 1.42 -2.95
N PHE A 10 -17.97 0.48 -2.52
CA PHE A 10 -16.62 0.33 -3.06
C PHE A 10 -16.63 0.06 -4.57
N ARG A 11 -17.49 -0.85 -5.06
CA ARG A 11 -17.60 -1.10 -6.51
C ARG A 11 -18.05 0.15 -7.26
N LYS A 12 -18.98 0.94 -6.72
CA LYS A 12 -19.38 2.23 -7.30
C LYS A 12 -18.21 3.21 -7.36
N ALA A 13 -17.40 3.30 -6.31
CA ALA A 13 -16.20 4.13 -6.27
C ALA A 13 -15.17 3.71 -7.35
N VAL A 14 -14.97 2.40 -7.55
CA VAL A 14 -14.10 1.88 -8.62
C VAL A 14 -14.62 2.27 -10.01
N VAL A 15 -15.93 2.18 -10.25
CA VAL A 15 -16.54 2.63 -11.52
C VAL A 15 -16.42 4.15 -11.68
N GLU A 16 -16.52 4.91 -10.59
CA GLU A 16 -16.35 6.36 -10.60
C GLU A 16 -14.91 6.74 -10.99
N LEU A 17 -13.89 6.02 -10.50
CA LEU A 17 -12.49 6.20 -10.90
C LEU A 17 -12.27 6.04 -12.40
N THR A 18 -12.96 5.09 -13.05
CA THR A 18 -12.78 4.81 -14.48
C THR A 18 -13.59 5.73 -15.40
N THR A 19 -14.55 6.50 -14.87
CA THR A 19 -15.53 7.24 -15.69
C THR A 19 -15.67 8.73 -15.40
N LYS A 20 -15.28 9.23 -14.21
CA LYS A 20 -15.53 10.63 -13.79
C LYS A 20 -14.29 11.28 -13.17
N LYS A 21 -14.13 12.59 -13.40
CA LYS A 21 -13.07 13.41 -12.78
C LYS A 21 -13.49 14.11 -11.49
N SER A 22 -14.76 14.54 -11.37
CA SER A 22 -15.14 15.54 -10.35
C SER A 22 -14.99 15.11 -8.89
N LYS A 23 -15.33 13.87 -8.52
CA LYS A 23 -15.21 13.42 -7.12
C LYS A 23 -13.82 12.97 -6.71
N VAL A 24 -12.96 12.69 -7.69
CA VAL A 24 -11.60 12.17 -7.46
C VAL A 24 -10.69 13.26 -6.88
N GLU A 25 -11.09 14.52 -7.01
CA GLU A 25 -10.44 15.69 -6.41
C GLU A 25 -10.78 15.87 -4.92
N GLU A 26 -11.81 15.18 -4.39
CA GLU A 26 -12.26 15.32 -3.00
C GLU A 26 -11.51 14.34 -2.07
N ASP A 27 -10.88 14.83 -1.00
CA ASP A 27 -10.19 13.96 -0.03
C ASP A 27 -11.13 12.95 0.65
N ALA A 28 -12.40 13.32 0.83
CA ALA A 28 -13.42 12.45 1.41
C ALA A 28 -13.64 11.17 0.58
N PHE A 29 -13.50 11.25 -0.75
CA PHE A 29 -13.61 10.08 -1.62
C PHE A 29 -12.51 9.05 -1.33
N TRP A 30 -11.26 9.52 -1.19
CA TRP A 30 -10.11 8.66 -0.91
C TRP A 30 -10.16 8.05 0.49
N GLU A 31 -10.63 8.83 1.46
CA GLU A 31 -10.90 8.35 2.82
C GLU A 31 -11.93 7.21 2.81
N GLU A 32 -13.06 7.37 2.11
CA GLU A 32 -14.08 6.31 2.00
C GLU A 32 -13.54 5.07 1.27
N LEU A 33 -12.79 5.25 0.18
CA LEU A 33 -12.22 4.15 -0.60
C LEU A 33 -11.26 3.31 0.24
N CYS A 34 -10.35 3.97 0.98
CA CYS A 34 -9.34 3.28 1.79
C CYS A 34 -9.92 2.71 3.09
N ALA A 35 -10.84 3.44 3.74
CA ALA A 35 -11.48 3.01 5.00
C ALA A 35 -12.70 2.09 4.79
N SER A 36 -13.01 1.73 3.54
CA SER A 36 -14.09 0.79 3.23
C SER A 36 -13.95 -0.50 4.03
N ASN A 37 -15.05 -0.98 4.60
CA ASN A 37 -15.08 -2.17 5.45
C ASN A 37 -14.97 -3.46 4.62
N ILE A 38 -13.84 -3.64 3.93
CA ILE A 38 -13.47 -4.81 3.15
C ILE A 38 -12.28 -5.46 3.82
N ASN A 39 -12.47 -6.65 4.38
CA ASN A 39 -11.47 -7.27 5.25
C ASN A 39 -10.66 -8.38 4.57
N SER A 40 -10.75 -8.49 3.23
CA SER A 40 -10.07 -9.55 2.48
C SER A 40 -9.51 -9.04 1.15
N ALA A 41 -8.28 -9.44 0.84
CA ALA A 41 -7.68 -9.24 -0.47
C ALA A 41 -8.52 -9.87 -1.59
N ALA A 42 -9.12 -11.04 -1.35
CA ALA A 42 -9.97 -11.71 -2.35
C ALA A 42 -11.18 -10.86 -2.72
N ASP A 43 -11.78 -10.16 -1.75
CA ASP A 43 -12.90 -9.26 -2.01
C ASP A 43 -12.46 -8.07 -2.87
N ILE A 44 -11.34 -7.41 -2.53
CA ILE A 44 -10.80 -6.30 -3.33
C ILE A 44 -10.50 -6.74 -4.76
N PHE A 45 -9.87 -7.90 -4.93
CA PHE A 45 -9.50 -8.44 -6.24
C PHE A 45 -10.74 -8.83 -7.07
N SER A 46 -11.84 -9.24 -6.41
CA SER A 46 -13.11 -9.50 -7.08
C SER A 46 -13.85 -8.21 -7.49
N LEU A 47 -13.69 -7.13 -6.72
CA LEU A 47 -14.38 -5.86 -6.92
C LEU A 47 -13.65 -4.93 -7.91
N ILE A 48 -12.34 -5.14 -8.08
CA ILE A 48 -11.47 -4.45 -9.05
C ILE A 48 -11.00 -5.49 -10.07
N THR A 49 -11.64 -5.52 -11.23
CA THR A 49 -11.27 -6.45 -12.32
C THR A 49 -10.01 -6.00 -13.04
N ALA A 50 -9.40 -6.89 -13.83
CA ALA A 50 -8.22 -6.53 -14.62
C ALA A 50 -8.55 -5.42 -15.62
N ASP A 51 -9.74 -5.52 -16.23
CA ASP A 51 -10.23 -4.55 -17.22
C ASP A 51 -10.51 -3.19 -16.58
N ASP A 52 -10.98 -3.14 -15.31
CA ASP A 52 -11.11 -1.88 -14.60
C ASP A 52 -9.76 -1.17 -14.45
N VAL A 53 -8.70 -1.89 -14.07
CA VAL A 53 -7.36 -1.29 -13.87
C VAL A 53 -6.76 -0.84 -15.19
N ARG A 54 -6.84 -1.66 -16.26
CA ARG A 54 -6.36 -1.26 -17.59
C ARG A 54 -7.16 -0.09 -18.15
N SER A 55 -8.48 -0.09 -17.97
CA SER A 55 -9.32 1.05 -18.36
C SER A 55 -8.96 2.32 -17.58
N LEU A 56 -8.68 2.20 -16.28
CA LEU A 56 -8.22 3.32 -15.45
C LEU A 56 -6.86 3.86 -15.96
N ARG A 57 -5.93 2.97 -16.30
CA ARG A 57 -4.61 3.30 -16.86
C ARG A 57 -4.72 4.02 -18.20
N ASP A 58 -5.51 3.47 -19.12
CA ASP A 58 -5.54 3.88 -20.52
C ASP A 58 -6.48 5.08 -20.75
N ASN A 59 -7.61 5.15 -20.04
CA ASN A 59 -8.64 6.18 -20.25
C ASN A 59 -8.63 7.30 -19.20
N SER A 60 -8.12 7.03 -18.00
CA SER A 60 -8.13 7.98 -16.87
C SER A 60 -6.80 8.01 -16.10
N PRO A 61 -5.66 8.26 -16.78
CA PRO A 61 -4.33 8.16 -16.17
C PRO A 61 -4.14 9.09 -14.97
N SER A 62 -4.73 10.30 -14.97
CA SER A 62 -4.69 11.21 -13.82
C SER A 62 -5.30 10.58 -12.56
N ASN A 63 -6.37 9.82 -12.71
CA ASN A 63 -7.05 9.17 -11.59
C ASN A 63 -6.24 7.98 -11.07
N LEU A 64 -5.57 7.25 -11.96
CA LEU A 64 -4.64 6.18 -11.56
C LEU A 64 -3.46 6.73 -10.76
N ALA A 65 -2.84 7.82 -11.25
CA ALA A 65 -1.75 8.48 -10.56
C ALA A 65 -2.19 8.97 -9.17
N ALA A 66 -3.36 9.61 -9.08
CA ALA A 66 -3.94 10.04 -7.81
C ALA A 66 -4.20 8.88 -6.85
N LEU A 67 -4.71 7.73 -7.35
CA LEU A 67 -4.89 6.52 -6.54
C LEU A 67 -3.56 6.03 -5.96
N CYS A 68 -2.51 5.95 -6.80
CA CYS A 68 -1.18 5.56 -6.35
C CYS A 68 -0.61 6.53 -5.30
N TYR A 69 -0.66 7.84 -5.55
CA TYR A 69 -0.17 8.84 -4.59
C TYR A 69 -0.94 8.80 -3.28
N LYS A 70 -2.28 8.83 -3.31
CA LYS A 70 -3.11 8.84 -2.11
C LYS A 70 -2.95 7.55 -1.30
N THR A 71 -2.83 6.40 -1.95
CA THR A 71 -2.59 5.14 -1.20
C THR A 71 -1.22 5.09 -0.55
N VAL A 72 -0.17 5.55 -1.23
CA VAL A 72 1.19 5.64 -0.64
C VAL A 72 1.27 6.67 0.47
N ASP A 73 0.63 7.82 0.30
CA ASP A 73 0.54 8.88 1.31
C ASP A 73 -0.14 8.39 2.59
N GLN A 74 -1.21 7.61 2.47
CA GLN A 74 -1.89 7.00 3.61
C GLN A 74 -1.03 5.95 4.34
N ILE A 75 -0.26 5.15 3.59
CA ILE A 75 0.70 4.19 4.17
C ILE A 75 1.82 4.95 4.91
N THR A 76 2.32 6.03 4.32
CA THR A 76 3.37 6.87 4.92
C THR A 76 2.87 7.60 6.16
N THR A 77 1.65 8.14 6.12
CA THR A 77 0.98 8.78 7.26
C THR A 77 0.82 7.80 8.43
N ALA A 78 0.49 6.53 8.15
CA ALA A 78 0.46 5.49 9.18
C ALA A 78 1.83 5.26 9.83
N CYS A 79 2.92 5.31 9.06
CA CYS A 79 4.28 5.19 9.59
C CYS A 79 4.66 6.37 10.49
N ASN A 80 4.22 7.58 10.13
CA ASN A 80 4.48 8.81 10.88
C ASN A 80 3.61 8.95 12.14
N SER A 81 2.59 8.12 12.30
CA SER A 81 1.71 8.14 13.47
C SER A 81 1.30 6.72 13.89
N PRO A 82 2.25 5.88 14.34
CA PRO A 82 2.03 4.47 14.67
C PRO A 82 0.90 4.24 15.68
N SER A 83 0.80 5.10 16.69
CA SER A 83 -0.24 5.04 17.73
C SER A 83 -1.67 5.29 17.20
N ALA A 84 -1.82 5.92 16.04
CA ALA A 84 -3.10 6.24 15.40
C ALA A 84 -3.43 5.32 14.20
N ILE A 85 -2.65 4.25 13.98
CA ILE A 85 -2.83 3.37 12.82
C ILE A 85 -4.22 2.74 12.81
N SER A 86 -4.96 2.99 11.73
CA SER A 86 -6.12 2.19 11.35
C SER A 86 -5.68 0.99 10.52
N SER A 87 -5.58 -0.17 11.17
CA SER A 87 -5.08 -1.40 10.52
C SER A 87 -5.85 -1.75 9.25
N THR A 88 -7.19 -1.64 9.26
CA THR A 88 -8.03 -1.92 8.09
C THR A 88 -7.72 -0.97 6.93
N LYS A 89 -7.55 0.33 7.21
CA LYS A 89 -7.27 1.34 6.19
C LYS A 89 -5.93 1.08 5.52
N VAL A 90 -4.87 0.84 6.31
CA VAL A 90 -3.52 0.55 5.80
C VAL A 90 -3.51 -0.74 4.98
N LEU A 91 -4.14 -1.81 5.48
CA LEU A 91 -4.26 -3.07 4.76
C LEU A 91 -5.01 -2.93 3.43
N ASN A 92 -6.06 -2.10 3.39
CA ASN A 92 -6.76 -1.83 2.13
C ASN A 92 -5.88 -1.07 1.13
N CYS A 93 -5.11 -0.07 1.57
CA CYS A 93 -4.12 0.59 0.71
C CYS A 93 -3.10 -0.40 0.15
N ILE A 94 -2.58 -1.29 0.99
CA ILE A 94 -1.64 -2.36 0.57
C ILE A 94 -2.29 -3.27 -0.46
N ARG A 95 -3.53 -3.72 -0.23
CA ARG A 95 -4.26 -4.60 -1.16
C ARG A 95 -4.61 -3.92 -2.48
N LEU A 96 -4.96 -2.63 -2.44
CA LEU A 96 -5.20 -1.81 -3.63
C LEU A 96 -3.95 -1.73 -4.49
N LEU A 97 -2.80 -1.39 -3.90
CA LEU A 97 -1.53 -1.34 -4.62
C LEU A 97 -1.13 -2.72 -5.14
N THR A 98 -1.28 -3.78 -4.33
CA THR A 98 -1.01 -5.17 -4.77
C THR A 98 -1.87 -5.55 -5.97
N ARG A 99 -3.11 -5.02 -6.04
CA ARG A 99 -4.03 -5.26 -7.15
C ARG A 99 -3.67 -4.47 -8.41
N VAL A 100 -3.20 -3.23 -8.25
CA VAL A 100 -3.00 -2.27 -9.35
C VAL A 100 -1.60 -2.39 -9.97
N CYS A 101 -0.55 -2.56 -9.17
CA CYS A 101 0.85 -2.56 -9.61
C CYS A 101 1.16 -3.51 -10.77
N PRO A 102 0.64 -4.76 -10.82
CA PRO A 102 0.90 -5.64 -11.97
C PRO A 102 0.52 -5.02 -13.31
N TYR A 103 -0.62 -4.32 -13.38
CA TYR A 103 -1.10 -3.67 -14.60
C TYR A 103 -0.45 -2.32 -14.86
N LEU A 104 0.03 -1.66 -13.80
CA LEU A 104 0.88 -0.48 -13.89
C LEU A 104 2.17 -0.81 -14.65
N PHE A 105 2.80 -1.94 -14.29
CA PHE A 105 4.07 -2.38 -14.85
C PHE A 105 3.97 -3.08 -16.20
N GLU A 106 2.78 -3.24 -16.76
CA GLU A 106 2.59 -3.64 -18.17
C GLU A 106 3.06 -2.54 -19.13
N ASP A 107 3.09 -1.28 -18.71
CA ASP A 107 3.40 -0.09 -19.51
C ASP A 107 4.69 0.61 -19.01
N SER A 108 5.58 1.01 -19.92
CA SER A 108 6.87 1.62 -19.58
C SER A 108 6.77 3.02 -18.98
N ASP A 109 5.80 3.83 -19.42
CA ASP A 109 5.64 5.20 -18.93
C ASP A 109 5.21 5.19 -17.47
N TRP A 110 4.38 4.21 -17.12
CA TRP A 110 3.94 3.96 -15.75
C TRP A 110 5.05 3.41 -14.84
N LYS A 111 6.04 2.70 -15.41
CA LYS A 111 7.27 2.35 -14.67
C LYS A 111 8.10 3.59 -14.37
N CYS A 112 8.29 4.46 -15.37
CA CYS A 112 8.98 5.73 -15.16
C CYS A 112 8.27 6.57 -14.09
N PHE A 113 6.94 6.67 -14.14
CA PHE A 113 6.16 7.32 -13.09
C PHE A 113 6.44 6.75 -11.68
N PHE A 114 6.54 5.43 -11.56
CA PHE A 114 6.68 4.78 -10.26
C PHE A 114 8.11 4.83 -9.70
N TRP A 115 9.11 4.58 -10.55
CA TRP A 115 10.52 4.39 -10.16
C TRP A 115 11.43 5.59 -10.38
N SER A 116 11.05 6.53 -11.24
CA SER A 116 11.87 7.69 -11.56
C SER A 116 11.58 8.86 -10.61
N LEU A 117 12.56 9.77 -10.52
CA LEU A 117 12.40 11.02 -9.82
C LEU A 117 11.38 11.91 -10.56
N PRO A 118 10.40 12.49 -9.87
CA PRO A 118 9.54 13.51 -10.48
C PRO A 118 10.39 14.73 -10.89
N SER A 119 10.09 15.30 -12.05
CA SER A 119 10.78 16.50 -12.56
C SER A 119 10.65 17.64 -11.55
N ALA A 120 11.77 18.33 -11.27
CA ALA A 120 11.85 19.38 -10.25
C ALA A 120 10.92 20.59 -10.50
N GLU A 121 10.35 20.72 -11.69
CA GLU A 121 9.56 21.89 -12.12
C GLU A 121 8.03 21.69 -12.02
N GLU A 122 7.52 20.46 -11.82
CA GLU A 122 6.10 20.20 -12.05
C GLU A 122 5.19 20.20 -10.80
N ASN A 123 5.70 20.13 -9.56
CA ASN A 123 4.90 20.39 -8.34
C ASN A 123 5.76 20.34 -7.06
N GLU A 124 5.87 21.45 -6.32
CA GLU A 124 6.45 21.47 -4.96
C GLU A 124 5.59 20.71 -3.92
N GLN A 125 4.38 20.27 -4.30
CA GLN A 125 3.45 19.54 -3.42
C GLN A 125 3.83 18.08 -3.16
N PHE A 126 4.74 17.48 -3.93
CA PHE A 126 5.10 16.07 -3.80
C PHE A 126 6.61 15.90 -3.53
N PRO A 127 7.00 14.89 -2.72
CA PRO A 127 8.39 14.73 -2.28
C PRO A 127 9.36 14.48 -3.45
N HIS A 128 10.58 15.01 -3.36
CA HIS A 128 11.66 14.90 -4.34
C HIS A 128 12.27 13.49 -4.48
N GLN A 129 11.48 12.45 -4.31
CA GLN A 129 11.92 11.05 -4.38
C GLN A 129 10.94 10.22 -5.19
N PRO A 130 11.37 9.10 -5.79
CA PRO A 130 10.47 8.22 -6.52
C PRO A 130 9.33 7.72 -5.62
N LEU A 131 8.14 7.53 -6.20
CA LEU A 131 6.99 6.99 -5.47
C LEU A 131 7.30 5.62 -4.88
N ALA A 132 8.03 4.79 -5.65
CA ALA A 132 8.49 3.48 -5.21
C ALA A 132 9.40 3.53 -3.98
N TYR A 133 10.32 4.50 -3.92
CA TYR A 133 11.19 4.67 -2.75
C TYR A 133 10.36 4.98 -1.51
N THR A 134 9.42 5.93 -1.61
CA THR A 134 8.52 6.30 -0.51
C THR A 134 7.72 5.09 -0.03
N LEU A 135 7.13 4.34 -0.96
CA LEU A 135 6.34 3.14 -0.63
C LEU A 135 7.21 2.07 0.03
N ILE A 136 8.36 1.72 -0.56
CA ILE A 136 9.21 0.64 -0.05
C ILE A 136 9.73 0.98 1.34
N SER A 137 10.18 2.23 1.57
CA SER A 137 10.61 2.69 2.90
C SER A 137 9.49 2.52 3.92
N ALA A 138 8.29 3.02 3.61
CA ALA A 138 7.14 2.92 4.50
C ALA A 138 6.72 1.46 4.77
N LEU A 139 6.76 0.59 3.76
CA LEU A 139 6.49 -0.84 3.94
C LEU A 139 7.54 -1.51 4.82
N THR A 140 8.81 -1.17 4.67
CA THR A 140 9.90 -1.67 5.53
C THR A 140 9.73 -1.21 6.97
N ASP A 141 9.33 0.04 7.22
CA ASP A 141 9.03 0.53 8.56
C ASP A 141 7.83 -0.21 9.17
N LEU A 142 6.76 -0.39 8.38
CA LEU A 142 5.57 -1.14 8.82
C LEU A 142 5.86 -2.60 9.14
N LEU A 143 6.89 -3.23 8.57
CA LEU A 143 7.29 -4.61 8.89
C LEU A 143 7.78 -4.78 10.34
N PHE A 144 8.21 -3.68 10.98
CA PHE A 144 8.71 -3.65 12.35
C PHE A 144 7.95 -2.66 13.24
N CYS A 145 6.79 -2.17 12.79
CA CYS A 145 5.96 -1.23 13.53
C CYS A 145 5.32 -1.90 14.76
N PRO A 146 5.61 -1.42 15.99
CA PRO A 146 5.00 -1.94 17.21
C PRO A 146 3.48 -1.86 17.20
N GLU A 147 2.83 -2.86 17.78
CA GLU A 147 1.37 -3.10 17.83
C GLU A 147 0.66 -3.25 16.46
N PHE A 148 1.38 -3.02 15.36
CA PHE A 148 0.90 -3.29 14.01
C PHE A 148 1.39 -4.63 13.49
N THR A 149 2.71 -4.84 13.44
CA THR A 149 3.33 -6.09 12.95
C THR A 149 4.27 -6.72 13.96
N VAL A 150 4.61 -6.07 15.07
CA VAL A 150 5.44 -6.66 16.14
C VAL A 150 4.86 -6.26 17.49
N SER A 151 5.09 -7.04 18.54
CA SER A 151 4.69 -6.65 19.89
C SER A 151 5.68 -5.65 20.48
N SER A 152 5.18 -4.64 21.19
CA SER A 152 6.03 -3.66 21.89
C SER A 152 6.94 -4.33 22.91
N LEU A 153 8.20 -3.89 22.96
CA LEU A 153 9.15 -4.37 23.95
C LEU A 153 8.86 -3.74 25.32
N ARG A 154 9.10 -4.52 26.38
CA ARG A 154 8.83 -4.10 27.78
C ARG A 154 9.60 -2.84 28.22
N ASN A 155 10.73 -2.55 27.60
CA ASN A 155 11.56 -1.38 27.91
C ASN A 155 11.05 -0.10 27.24
N HIS A 156 10.11 -0.22 26.29
CA HIS A 156 9.45 0.90 25.60
C HIS A 156 7.92 0.75 25.73
N PRO A 157 7.36 0.87 26.95
CA PRO A 157 5.92 0.75 27.17
C PRO A 157 5.20 1.94 26.53
N GLY A 158 4.67 1.73 25.33
CA GLY A 158 3.99 2.75 24.53
C GLY A 158 4.35 2.73 23.04
N GLY A 159 5.41 2.01 22.64
CA GLY A 159 6.00 2.14 21.31
C GLY A 159 6.68 3.51 21.15
N SER A 160 7.63 3.64 20.21
CA SER A 160 8.03 4.96 19.74
C SER A 160 7.05 5.39 18.65
N ASP A 161 6.52 6.61 18.76
CA ASP A 161 5.76 7.22 17.66
C ASP A 161 6.68 7.52 16.45
N ASP A 162 8.00 7.56 16.68
CA ASP A 162 8.99 7.69 15.63
C ASP A 162 9.59 6.31 15.30
N LEU A 163 9.17 5.74 14.17
CA LEU A 163 9.67 4.46 13.66
C LEU A 163 11.15 4.53 13.27
N SER A 164 11.69 5.70 12.93
CA SER A 164 13.09 5.84 12.50
C SER A 164 14.09 5.60 13.63
N THR A 165 13.63 5.67 14.88
CA THR A 165 14.45 5.42 16.08
C THR A 165 14.47 3.95 16.52
N ILE A 166 13.68 3.10 15.87
CA ILE A 166 13.55 1.69 16.22
C ILE A 166 14.74 0.91 15.67
N ASP A 167 15.44 0.19 16.55
CA ASP A 167 16.36 -0.86 16.12
C ASP A 167 15.56 -2.11 15.74
N SER A 168 15.38 -2.32 14.42
CA SER A 168 14.72 -3.50 13.87
C SER A 168 15.30 -4.83 14.34
N CYS A 169 16.58 -4.87 14.78
CA CYS A 169 17.21 -6.06 15.33
C CYS A 169 16.55 -6.52 16.63
N GLU A 170 15.99 -5.60 17.42
CA GLU A 170 15.27 -5.95 18.64
C GLU A 170 13.91 -6.61 18.37
N TYR A 171 13.39 -6.47 17.14
CA TYR A 171 12.06 -6.90 16.73
C TYR A 171 12.08 -8.05 15.71
N ILE A 172 13.19 -8.77 15.59
CA ILE A 172 13.32 -9.93 14.69
C ILE A 172 12.21 -10.95 14.97
N TRP A 173 11.53 -11.40 13.90
CA TRP A 173 10.30 -12.17 14.00
C TRP A 173 10.47 -13.60 14.50
N GLU A 174 11.66 -14.17 14.39
CA GLU A 174 11.95 -15.55 14.79
C GLU A 174 13.36 -15.67 15.39
N ALA A 175 13.53 -16.62 16.31
CA ALA A 175 14.86 -16.91 16.85
C ALA A 175 15.79 -17.50 15.77
N GLY A 176 17.08 -17.20 15.86
CA GLY A 176 18.06 -17.62 14.87
C GLY A 176 19.51 -17.31 15.29
N VAL A 177 20.42 -17.34 14.32
CA VAL A 177 21.83 -17.03 14.57
C VAL A 177 21.94 -15.56 14.99
N GLY A 178 22.47 -15.31 16.20
CA GLY A 178 22.58 -13.98 16.79
C GLY A 178 21.40 -13.57 17.68
N PHE A 179 20.28 -14.31 17.67
CA PHE A 179 19.07 -13.97 18.42
C PHE A 179 18.42 -15.21 19.03
N ALA A 180 18.62 -15.41 20.35
CA ALA A 180 18.14 -16.61 21.04
C ALA A 180 16.68 -16.53 21.49
N THR A 181 16.12 -15.32 21.61
CA THR A 181 14.78 -15.11 22.15
C THR A 181 13.76 -15.04 21.04
N LYS A 182 12.81 -15.98 21.05
CA LYS A 182 11.66 -15.96 20.15
C LYS A 182 10.58 -15.00 20.68
N PRO A 183 10.14 -13.99 19.91
CA PRO A 183 9.03 -13.14 20.32
C PRO A 183 7.70 -13.92 20.38
N PRO A 184 6.69 -13.41 21.11
CA PRO A 184 5.35 -13.96 21.06
C PRO A 184 4.81 -13.96 19.62
N GLN A 185 4.26 -15.09 19.19
CA GLN A 185 3.59 -15.18 17.89
C GLN A 185 2.16 -14.66 18.02
N VAL A 186 1.81 -13.69 17.19
CA VAL A 186 0.48 -13.09 17.11
C VAL A 186 0.01 -13.26 15.67
N ALA A 187 -1.02 -14.08 15.46
CA ALA A 187 -1.48 -14.44 14.12
C ALA A 187 -1.86 -13.22 13.26
N GLU A 188 -2.41 -12.18 13.86
CA GLU A 188 -2.73 -10.93 13.16
C GLU A 188 -1.47 -10.20 12.65
N HIS A 189 -0.39 -10.21 13.44
CA HIS A 189 0.89 -9.63 13.01
C HIS A 189 1.45 -10.40 11.81
N ASP A 190 1.42 -11.72 11.86
CA ASP A 190 1.89 -12.57 10.76
C ASP A 190 1.05 -12.36 9.48
N GLN A 191 -0.27 -12.20 9.64
CA GLN A 191 -1.16 -11.88 8.53
C GLN A 191 -0.81 -10.52 7.91
N ARG A 192 -0.62 -9.48 8.72
CA ARG A 192 -0.27 -8.12 8.26
C ARG A 192 1.10 -8.10 7.57
N ARG A 193 2.11 -8.73 8.16
CA ARG A 193 3.44 -8.93 7.53
C ARG A 193 3.31 -9.62 6.19
N THR A 194 2.50 -10.66 6.09
CA THR A 194 2.27 -11.40 4.84
C THR A 194 1.68 -10.51 3.76
N GLU A 195 0.75 -9.60 4.09
CA GLU A 195 0.19 -8.66 3.11
C GLU A 195 1.21 -7.62 2.65
N ILE A 196 2.04 -7.09 3.56
CA ILE A 196 3.14 -6.18 3.22
C ILE A 196 4.15 -6.87 2.30
N LEU A 197 4.59 -8.08 2.65
CA LEU A 197 5.55 -8.86 1.87
C LEU A 197 5.02 -9.21 0.48
N LYS A 198 3.70 -9.46 0.34
CA LYS A 198 3.07 -9.66 -0.98
C LYS A 198 3.18 -8.41 -1.84
N LEU A 199 2.94 -7.22 -1.29
CA LEU A 199 3.09 -5.98 -2.03
C LEU A 199 4.56 -5.73 -2.42
N LEU A 200 5.51 -5.93 -1.50
CA LEU A 200 6.94 -5.85 -1.81
C LEU A 200 7.32 -6.81 -2.95
N LEU A 201 6.88 -8.06 -2.87
CA LEU A 201 7.11 -9.03 -3.94
C LEU A 201 6.48 -8.56 -5.26
N THR A 202 5.26 -8.00 -5.23
CA THR A 202 4.62 -7.42 -6.41
C THR A 202 5.44 -6.27 -6.99
N CYS A 203 5.98 -5.37 -6.18
CA CYS A 203 6.85 -4.29 -6.66
C CYS A 203 8.12 -4.83 -7.33
N PHE A 204 8.72 -5.91 -6.81
CA PHE A 204 9.98 -6.45 -7.33
C PHE A 204 9.82 -7.52 -8.44
N SER A 205 8.59 -7.87 -8.83
CA SER A 205 8.31 -8.95 -9.79
C SER A 205 8.02 -8.46 -11.21
N GLU A 206 8.53 -7.29 -11.60
CA GLU A 206 8.23 -6.62 -12.87
C GLU A 206 8.36 -7.52 -14.11
N VAL A 207 9.39 -8.37 -14.13
CA VAL A 207 9.68 -9.29 -15.24
C VAL A 207 8.52 -10.26 -15.53
N ILE A 208 7.62 -10.47 -14.57
CA ILE A 208 6.47 -11.37 -14.69
C ILE A 208 5.27 -10.66 -15.33
N TYR A 209 5.24 -9.33 -15.37
CA TYR A 209 4.09 -8.55 -15.85
C TYR A 209 4.23 -8.09 -17.30
N VAL A 210 5.45 -8.05 -17.83
CA VAL A 210 5.70 -7.61 -19.21
C VAL A 210 5.36 -8.74 -20.18
N SER A 211 4.65 -8.41 -21.27
CA SER A 211 4.42 -9.34 -22.37
C SER A 211 5.73 -9.67 -23.09
N ILE A 212 5.91 -10.92 -23.51
CA ILE A 212 7.11 -11.43 -24.20
C ILE A 212 7.47 -10.59 -25.44
N SER A 213 6.49 -9.94 -26.08
CA SER A 213 6.70 -9.07 -27.24
C SER A 213 7.51 -7.79 -26.94
N GLY A 214 7.69 -7.41 -25.68
CA GLY A 214 8.52 -6.26 -25.26
C GLY A 214 9.92 -6.65 -24.76
N VAL A 215 10.31 -7.92 -24.87
CA VAL A 215 11.58 -8.48 -24.35
C VAL A 215 12.55 -8.84 -25.49
N ILE A 216 12.25 -8.44 -26.74
CA ILE A 216 13.09 -8.68 -27.92
C ILE A 216 13.49 -7.36 -28.56
#